data_AF-S2VIF9-F1
#
_entry.id   AF-S2VIF9-F1
#
_cell.length_a   1.000
_cell.length_b   1.000
_cell.length_c   1.000
_cell.angle_alpha   90.00
_cell.angle_beta   90.00
_cell.angle_gamma   90.00
#
_symmetry.space_group_name_H-M   'P 1'
#
loop_
_entity.id
_entity.type
_entity.pdbx_description
1 polymer ?
#
loop_
_entity_poly.entity_id
_entity_poly.type
_entity_poly.pdbx_seq_one_letter_code
_entity_poly.pdbx_strand_id
1 'polypeptide(L)'
;MASDTQQARMPITYASTAPKGDPRRSFHLKLKASQYEELKMKAAGERVSMSDYLVRFGLGRKVEQVSAGEMREVLAELRKLRRQIQGEATNINQIAHWANSEQSFPAEAREVAAQLRAQVNAINLLRIKLVELL
;
A
#
# COMPACT_ATOMS: atom_id res chain seq x y z
N MET A 1 -22.29 25.81 -29.70
CA MET A 1 -21.02 25.10 -29.48
C MET A 1 -20.79 24.98 -27.99
N ALA A 2 -20.53 23.74 -27.58
CA ALA A 2 -20.29 23.17 -26.26
C ALA A 2 -20.06 24.13 -25.07
N SER A 3 -20.96 24.00 -24.09
CA SER A 3 -20.66 24.07 -22.66
C SER A 3 -19.46 23.17 -22.33
N ASP A 4 -18.56 23.59 -21.45
CA ASP A 4 -18.20 22.75 -20.30
C ASP A 4 -17.30 23.44 -19.27
N THR A 5 -17.87 23.50 -18.07
CA THR A 5 -17.25 23.36 -16.75
C THR A 5 -16.21 24.40 -16.31
N GLN A 6 -16.72 25.45 -15.67
CA GLN A 6 -16.04 26.13 -14.57
C GLN A 6 -15.54 25.10 -13.54
N GLN A 7 -14.26 24.75 -13.60
CA GLN A 7 -13.58 24.15 -12.45
C GLN A 7 -13.40 25.25 -11.42
N ALA A 8 -14.36 25.32 -10.49
CA ALA A 8 -14.23 26.08 -9.26
C ALA A 8 -12.97 25.61 -8.53
N ARG A 9 -11.89 26.39 -8.65
CA ARG A 9 -10.70 26.26 -7.83
C ARG A 9 -11.13 26.52 -6.39
N MET A 10 -11.37 25.47 -5.62
CA MET A 10 -11.59 25.62 -4.19
C MET A 10 -10.28 26.14 -3.57
N PRO A 11 -10.31 27.29 -2.87
CA PRO A 11 -9.11 27.77 -2.20
C PRO A 11 -8.80 26.82 -1.04
N ILE A 12 -7.59 26.26 -1.05
CA ILE A 12 -7.05 25.46 0.06
C ILE A 12 -7.11 26.34 1.30
N THR A 13 -8.03 26.02 2.20
CA THR A 13 -8.29 26.81 3.39
C THR A 13 -8.33 25.91 4.62
N TYR A 14 -7.18 25.31 4.95
CA TYR A 14 -6.97 24.76 6.30
C TYR A 14 -6.91 25.85 7.40
N ALA A 15 -7.07 27.13 7.05
CA ALA A 15 -7.02 28.24 8.00
C ALA A 15 -8.02 29.39 7.72
N SER A 16 -9.05 29.21 6.86
CA SER A 16 -10.05 30.28 6.65
C SER A 16 -10.88 30.56 7.90
N THR A 17 -11.01 29.58 8.79
CA THR A 17 -11.83 29.64 10.01
C THR A 17 -11.03 29.19 11.23
N ALA A 18 -9.86 29.81 11.46
CA ALA A 18 -9.10 29.56 12.68
C ALA A 18 -9.89 30.14 13.89
N PRO A 19 -10.27 29.31 14.89
CA PRO A 19 -11.01 29.77 16.06
C PRO A 19 -10.13 30.65 16.96
N LYS A 20 -10.75 31.50 17.79
CA LYS A 20 -10.08 32.48 18.66
C LYS A 20 -9.01 31.87 19.61
N GLY A 21 -9.06 30.55 19.85
CA GLY A 21 -8.08 29.81 20.66
C GLY A 21 -6.90 29.18 19.89
N ASP A 22 -6.90 29.23 18.55
CA ASP A 22 -5.81 28.69 17.71
C ASP A 22 -5.36 29.74 16.67
N PRO A 23 -4.53 30.71 17.06
CA PRO A 23 -4.15 31.81 16.19
C PRO A 23 -3.22 31.34 15.07
N ARG A 24 -3.47 31.86 13.86
CA ARG A 24 -2.63 31.58 12.68
C ARG A 24 -1.18 31.99 12.94
N ARG A 25 -0.24 31.11 12.57
CA ARG A 25 1.20 31.41 12.55
C ARG A 25 1.76 31.18 11.16
N SER A 26 2.62 32.10 10.71
CA SER A 26 3.37 31.97 9.46
C SER A 26 4.86 31.82 9.77
N PHE A 27 5.53 30.91 9.08
CA PHE A 27 6.99 30.80 9.08
C PHE A 27 7.51 30.82 7.64
N HIS A 28 8.73 31.30 7.47
CA HIS A 28 9.36 31.41 6.15
C HIS A 28 10.52 30.43 6.03
N LEU A 29 10.59 29.71 4.91
CA LEU A 29 11.65 28.75 4.62
C LEU A 29 12.58 29.29 3.54
N LYS A 30 13.89 29.28 3.81
CA LYS A 30 14.92 29.51 2.79
C LYS A 30 15.42 28.17 2.29
N LEU A 31 15.20 27.89 1.01
CA LEU A 31 15.58 26.65 0.35
C LEU A 31 16.64 26.91 -0.71
N LYS A 32 17.50 25.93 -0.97
CA LYS A 32 18.30 25.93 -2.19
C LYS A 32 17.37 25.78 -3.39
N ALA A 33 17.76 26.32 -4.54
CA ALA A 33 16.96 26.21 -5.77
C ALA A 33 16.64 24.74 -6.14
N SER A 34 17.60 23.83 -5.96
CA SER A 34 17.40 22.40 -6.19
C SER A 34 16.36 21.77 -5.26
N GLN A 35 16.36 22.15 -3.98
CA GLN A 35 15.41 21.65 -2.98
C GLN A 35 14.00 22.18 -3.24
N TYR A 36 13.90 23.44 -3.67
CA TYR A 36 12.62 24.04 -4.04
C TYR A 36 11.97 23.31 -5.22
N GLU A 37 12.73 23.06 -6.28
CA GLU A 37 12.18 22.38 -7.46
C GLU A 37 11.83 20.92 -7.16
N GLU A 38 12.65 20.22 -6.37
CA GLU A 38 12.36 18.85 -5.94
C GLU A 38 11.04 18.77 -5.15
N LEU A 39 10.84 19.63 -4.16
CA LEU A 39 9.60 19.64 -3.37
C LEU A 39 8.39 20.00 -4.23
N LYS A 40 8.57 20.85 -5.25
CA LYS A 40 7.51 21.30 -6.15
C LYS A 40 7.08 20.16 -7.07
N MET A 41 8.03 19.40 -7.59
CA MET A 41 7.76 18.20 -8.36
C MET A 41 7.03 17.15 -7.53
N LYS A 42 7.43 16.93 -6.28
CA LYS A 42 6.76 15.99 -5.36
C LYS A 42 5.32 16.42 -5.04
N ALA A 43 5.11 17.68 -4.67
CA ALA A 43 3.77 18.21 -4.41
C ALA A 43 2.87 18.13 -5.66
N ALA A 44 3.42 18.41 -6.85
CA ALA A 44 2.70 18.28 -8.12
C ALA A 44 2.32 16.82 -8.42
N GLY A 45 3.20 15.86 -8.12
CA GLY A 45 2.92 14.42 -8.25
C GLY A 45 1.72 13.98 -7.41
N GLU A 46 1.55 14.56 -6.21
CA GLU A 46 0.42 14.31 -5.32
C GLU A 46 -0.80 15.22 -5.57
N ARG A 47 -0.72 16.10 -6.58
CA ARG A 47 -1.78 17.08 -6.94
C ARG A 47 -2.20 18.01 -5.79
N VAL A 48 -1.27 18.32 -4.89
CA VAL A 48 -1.48 19.23 -3.75
C VAL A 48 -0.60 20.47 -3.87
N SER A 49 -0.90 21.53 -3.11
CA SER A 49 0.01 22.67 -3.03
C SER A 49 1.27 22.27 -2.26
N MET A 50 2.37 22.97 -2.54
CA MET A 50 3.63 22.84 -1.78
C MET A 50 3.42 22.98 -0.27
N SER A 51 2.59 23.95 0.14
CA SER A 51 2.29 24.21 1.55
C SER A 51 1.52 23.06 2.19
N ASP A 52 0.51 22.51 1.52
CA ASP A 52 -0.25 21.36 2.00
C ASP A 52 0.65 20.11 2.07
N TYR A 53 1.49 19.89 1.06
CA TYR A 53 2.48 18.82 1.05
C TYR A 53 3.44 18.89 2.26
N LEU A 54 4.02 20.06 2.52
CA LEU A 54 4.95 20.25 3.65
C LEU A 54 4.26 20.10 5.02
N VAL A 55 3.04 20.64 5.15
CA VAL A 55 2.26 20.51 6.40
C VAL A 55 1.88 19.06 6.63
N ARG A 56 1.41 18.34 5.60
CA ARG A 56 1.10 16.91 5.69
C ARG A 56 2.32 16.07 6.03
N PHE A 57 3.48 16.38 5.46
CA PHE A 57 4.71 15.67 5.78
C PHE A 57 5.21 15.97 7.20
N GLY A 58 5.08 17.22 7.66
CA GLY A 58 5.50 17.64 9.00
C GLY A 58 4.53 17.24 10.12
N LEU A 59 3.24 17.14 9.84
CA LEU A 59 2.18 16.74 10.80
C LEU A 59 1.73 15.30 10.65
N GLY A 60 2.06 14.64 9.52
CA GLY A 60 1.81 13.22 9.34
C GLY A 60 2.52 12.43 10.44
N ARG A 61 1.94 11.28 10.82
CA ARG A 61 2.70 10.33 11.64
C ARG A 61 4.00 10.09 10.91
N LYS A 62 5.13 10.16 11.63
CA LYS A 62 6.34 9.48 11.16
C LYS A 62 5.88 8.06 10.86
N VAL A 63 5.76 7.72 9.58
CA VAL A 63 5.97 6.33 9.18
C VAL A 63 7.39 6.11 9.69
N GLU A 64 7.53 5.44 10.83
CA GLU A 64 8.83 4.94 11.25
C GLU A 64 9.37 4.29 10.00
N GLN A 65 10.50 4.78 9.48
CA GLN A 65 11.04 4.27 8.24
C GLN A 65 11.20 2.77 8.44
N VAL A 66 10.29 1.98 7.84
CA VAL A 66 10.32 0.51 7.95
C VAL A 66 11.74 0.14 7.61
N SER A 67 12.43 -0.51 8.55
CA SER A 67 13.85 -0.75 8.33
C SER A 67 13.99 -1.59 7.07
N ALA A 68 15.03 -1.31 6.29
CA ALA A 68 15.31 -2.10 5.09
C ALA A 68 15.47 -3.60 5.42
N GLY A 69 15.79 -3.95 6.67
CA GLY A 69 15.82 -5.33 7.19
C GLY A 69 14.42 -5.93 7.28
N GLU A 70 13.50 -5.28 7.98
CA GLU A 70 12.11 -5.74 8.16
C GLU A 70 11.41 -5.87 6.80
N MET A 71 11.59 -4.92 5.90
CA MET A 71 11.01 -5.00 4.56
C MET A 71 11.58 -6.17 3.75
N ARG A 72 12.88 -6.46 3.87
CA ARG A 72 13.49 -7.63 3.20
C ARG A 72 12.97 -8.93 3.77
N GLU A 73 12.74 -9.02 5.07
CA GLU A 73 12.19 -10.20 5.73
C GLU A 73 10.76 -10.47 5.27
N VAL A 74 9.90 -9.44 5.28
CA VAL A 74 8.53 -9.54 4.75
C VAL A 74 8.53 -9.97 3.28
N LEU A 75 9.42 -9.40 2.45
CA LEU A 75 9.56 -9.79 1.05
C LEU A 75 10.09 -11.23 0.88
N ALA A 76 10.95 -11.71 1.77
CA ALA A 76 11.44 -13.08 1.74
C ALA A 76 10.32 -14.09 2.05
N GLU A 77 9.52 -13.81 3.07
CA GLU A 77 8.35 -14.61 3.43
C GLU A 77 7.30 -14.63 2.31
N LEU A 78 7.03 -13.48 1.67
CA LEU A 78 6.15 -13.39 0.51
C LEU A 78 6.61 -14.26 -0.66
N ARG A 79 7.93 -14.28 -0.95
CA ARG A 79 8.49 -15.13 -2.01
C ARG A 79 8.39 -16.62 -1.66
N LYS A 80 8.59 -16.97 -0.39
CA LYS A 80 8.46 -18.35 0.10
C LYS A 80 7.03 -18.85 -0.09
N LEU A 81 6.04 -18.08 0.36
CA LEU A 81 4.62 -18.40 0.17
C LEU A 81 4.23 -18.51 -1.30
N ARG A 82 4.70 -17.59 -2.15
CA ARG A 82 4.46 -17.68 -3.60
C ARG A 82 4.92 -19.02 -4.18
N ARG A 83 6.10 -19.52 -3.79
CA ARG A 83 6.62 -20.82 -4.27
C ARG A 83 5.77 -21.98 -3.74
N GLN A 84 5.35 -21.92 -2.49
CA GLN A 84 4.49 -22.95 -1.88
C GLN A 84 3.12 -23.04 -2.56
N ILE A 85 2.49 -21.89 -2.86
CA ILE A 85 1.21 -21.83 -3.60
C ILE A 85 1.39 -22.39 -5.01
N GLN A 86 2.50 -22.08 -5.68
CA GLN A 86 2.78 -22.61 -7.02
C GLN A 86 2.95 -24.14 -7.01
N GLY A 87 3.58 -24.69 -5.98
CA GLY A 87 3.68 -26.13 -5.78
C GLY A 87 2.31 -26.79 -5.56
N GLU A 88 1.47 -26.21 -4.69
CA GLU A 88 0.12 -26.73 -4.47
C GLU A 88 -0.77 -26.62 -5.70
N ALA A 89 -0.71 -25.53 -6.46
CA ALA A 89 -1.44 -25.40 -7.72
C ALA A 89 -1.03 -26.51 -8.72
N THR A 90 0.25 -26.87 -8.74
CA THR A 90 0.75 -28.00 -9.55
C THR A 90 0.15 -29.33 -9.05
N ASN A 91 0.14 -29.56 -7.74
CA ASN A 91 -0.44 -30.76 -7.14
C ASN A 91 -1.95 -30.86 -7.38
N ILE A 92 -2.70 -29.76 -7.25
CA ILE A 92 -4.13 -29.70 -7.57
C ILE A 92 -4.35 -30.04 -9.04
N ASN A 93 -3.51 -29.52 -9.94
CA ASN A 93 -3.63 -29.81 -11.36
C ASN A 93 -3.36 -31.30 -11.67
N GLN A 94 -2.42 -31.92 -10.97
CA GLN A 94 -2.16 -33.36 -11.07
C GLN A 94 -3.35 -34.18 -10.55
N ILE A 95 -3.93 -33.82 -9.41
CA ILE A 95 -5.15 -34.44 -8.88
C ILE A 95 -6.31 -34.31 -9.87
N ALA A 96 -6.48 -33.14 -10.48
CA ALA A 96 -7.53 -32.92 -11.48
C ALA A 96 -7.32 -33.80 -12.71
N HIS A 97 -6.09 -33.92 -13.21
CA HIS A 97 -5.76 -34.81 -14.32
C HIS A 97 -6.04 -36.28 -13.98
N TRP A 98 -5.65 -36.74 -12.79
CA TRP A 98 -5.91 -38.10 -12.32
C TRP A 98 -7.40 -38.37 -12.13
N ALA A 99 -8.14 -37.44 -11.52
CA ALA A 99 -9.58 -37.60 -11.33
C ALA A 99 -10.35 -37.64 -12.65
N ASN A 100 -9.88 -36.89 -13.66
CA ASN A 100 -10.43 -36.94 -15.01
C ASN A 100 -10.10 -38.24 -15.75
N SER A 101 -8.94 -38.87 -15.48
CA SER A 101 -8.57 -40.16 -16.09
C SER A 101 -9.29 -41.35 -15.43
N GLU A 102 -9.40 -41.34 -14.10
CA GLU A 102 -9.93 -42.45 -13.31
C GLU A 102 -11.40 -42.31 -12.91
N GLN A 103 -12.05 -41.17 -13.23
CA GLN A 103 -13.42 -40.80 -12.82
C GLN A 103 -13.69 -40.90 -11.30
N SER A 104 -12.63 -40.85 -10.49
CA SER A 104 -12.68 -40.98 -9.02
C SER A 104 -11.80 -39.92 -8.39
N PHE A 105 -12.11 -39.50 -7.15
CA PHE A 105 -11.34 -38.45 -6.46
C PHE A 105 -10.40 -39.07 -5.42
N PRO A 106 -9.09 -38.75 -5.45
CA PRO A 106 -8.11 -39.35 -4.54
C PRO A 106 -8.26 -38.81 -3.12
N ALA A 107 -7.99 -39.63 -2.11
CA ALA A 107 -8.09 -39.24 -0.70
C ALA A 107 -7.08 -38.13 -0.35
N GLU A 108 -5.94 -38.12 -1.04
CA GLU A 108 -4.84 -37.17 -1.00
C GLU A 108 -5.29 -35.74 -1.37
N ALA A 109 -6.40 -35.59 -2.10
CA ALA A 109 -6.96 -34.27 -2.41
C ALA A 109 -7.43 -33.50 -1.18
N ARG A 110 -7.83 -34.20 -0.11
CA ARG A 110 -8.17 -33.55 1.17
C ARG A 110 -6.95 -32.94 1.84
N GLU A 111 -5.80 -33.58 1.74
CA GLU A 111 -4.55 -33.06 2.30
C GLU A 111 -4.11 -31.81 1.55
N VAL A 112 -4.15 -31.82 0.22
CA VAL A 112 -3.82 -30.65 -0.61
C VAL A 112 -4.76 -29.48 -0.31
N ALA A 113 -6.07 -29.72 -0.13
CA ALA A 113 -7.01 -28.69 0.27
C ALA A 113 -6.75 -28.12 1.67
N ALA A 114 -6.29 -28.96 2.61
CA ALA A 114 -5.92 -28.53 3.95
C ALA A 114 -4.65 -27.66 3.95
N GLN A 115 -3.64 -28.04 3.17
CA GLN A 115 -2.40 -27.29 3.01
C GLN A 115 -2.67 -25.90 2.38
N LEU A 116 -3.52 -25.84 1.35
CA LEU A 116 -3.94 -24.58 0.71
C LEU A 116 -4.63 -23.62 1.69
N ARG A 117 -5.53 -24.14 2.53
CA ARG A 117 -6.17 -23.32 3.57
C ARG A 117 -5.15 -22.76 4.57
N ALA A 118 -4.15 -23.54 4.96
CA ALA A 118 -3.09 -23.08 5.85
C ALA A 118 -2.25 -21.96 5.21
N GLN A 119 -1.95 -22.06 3.91
CA GLN A 119 -1.22 -21.02 3.18
C GLN A 119 -2.03 -19.72 3.04
N VAL A 120 -3.32 -19.81 2.74
CA VAL A 120 -4.23 -18.64 2.71
C VAL A 120 -4.25 -17.93 4.06
N ASN A 121 -4.28 -18.68 5.16
CA ASN A 121 -4.18 -18.10 6.50
C ASN A 121 -2.84 -17.41 6.74
N ALA A 122 -1.73 -18.01 6.31
CA ALA A 122 -0.40 -17.39 6.40
C ALA A 122 -0.30 -16.07 5.60
N ILE A 123 -0.91 -16.00 4.41
CA ILE A 123 -1.00 -14.76 3.62
C ILE A 123 -1.79 -13.69 4.39
N ASN A 124 -2.93 -14.06 4.98
CA ASN A 124 -3.74 -13.12 5.74
C ASN A 124 -2.99 -12.56 6.95
N LEU A 125 -2.20 -13.37 7.64
CA LEU A 125 -1.36 -12.93 8.75
C LEU A 125 -0.24 -12.00 8.29
N LEU A 126 0.43 -12.31 7.17
CA LEU A 126 1.43 -11.43 6.59
C LEU A 126 0.85 -10.10 6.14
N ARG A 127 -0.36 -10.10 5.57
CA ARG A 127 -1.08 -8.87 5.22
C ARG A 127 -1.31 -8.00 6.45
N ILE A 128 -1.72 -8.59 7.58
CA ILE A 128 -1.93 -7.84 8.84
C ILE A 128 -0.61 -7.22 9.31
N LYS A 129 0.48 -8.00 9.37
CA LYS A 129 1.81 -7.48 9.73
C LYS A 129 2.28 -6.34 8.82
N LEU A 130 2.00 -6.45 7.53
CA LEU A 130 2.38 -5.43 6.55
C LEU A 130 1.58 -4.13 6.75
N VAL A 131 0.31 -4.23 7.17
CA VAL A 131 -0.51 -3.07 7.56
C VAL A 131 -0.04 -2.46 8.88
N GLU A 132 0.46 -3.25 9.83
CA GLU A 132 1.02 -2.73 11.09
C GLU A 132 2.35 -1.98 10.89
N LEU A 133 3.08 -2.31 9.83
CA LEU A 133 4.35 -1.66 9.48
C LEU A 133 4.19 -0.37 8.64
N LEU A 134 3.02 -0.09 8.07
CA LEU A 134 2.76 1.06 7.19
C LEU A 134 1.89 2.13 7.85
#